data_AF-W6MNA3-F1
#
_entry.id   AF-W6MNA3-F1
#
_cell.length_a   1.000
_cell.length_b   1.000
_cell.length_c   1.000
_cell.angle_alpha   90.00
_cell.angle_beta   90.00
_cell.angle_gamma   90.00
#
_symmetry.space_group_name_H-M   'P 1'
#
loop_
_entity.id
_entity.type
_entity.pdbx_description
1 polymer ?
#
loop_
_entity_poly.entity_id
_entity_poly.type
_entity_poly.pdbx_seq_one_letter_code
_entity_poly.pdbx_strand_id
1 'polypeptide(L)'
;MNSQINNNDKQEVFSEDSFRNSFFDSAKRACNTSNESNKRARLDASVIQKDPSDAATSVSSQTTSAVVASASNSVAAASTASVSPSTPTTPTATVSPTGLPSSQQQRDSRRLPIKRFRSRSLPNLFFYKPEKLSSQAKPQLPPVNLQSLREIDLHEILKNPQLRHDIIFDPQLQFRVNLDGERGKRKKISVDNYWDQIQNDCDEFLEHSASPASNKFNLQNTRLSMMFTTLKDILLSLLPFKDRSIVNQVMDTDLVMQQLRDRTFDFVSMSNWLATIFKNHCAPMRDQWVDEMASKFKQANEENSTAKLVDGLRMVFAILEAMKLDVANHQIRILRPALVNSAMDFEKEYFNKIIERKKLDISDSLAWFHKDFESSQTEAVEFNWQKQLTESILTLLSCRNMCTEFPSTFAFDHSRMVLWRSDIRQLVCLQICLVLYKQIRQQTDGPVQPLDPKVLKSQILAIVTDENGNVKWTRNILSIALQIVKQALQTDQVPEQTVKFAYDWLMKQTQPTSQIYGLLEARCFKQLSGLIGETFKADQQVQEVPLPIVTGNPINGSLSKRPVKEISNEQIDNLAVKIGSLVKFHWSVFGDHYLKSI
;
A
#
# COMPACT_ATOMS: atom_id res chain seq x y z
N MET A 1 -1.38 0.48 -3.01
CA MET A 1 -1.22 1.59 -2.04
C MET A 1 -0.66 0.96 -0.79
N ASN A 2 0.41 1.50 -0.19
CA ASN A 2 0.88 1.00 1.11
C ASN A 2 0.34 1.95 2.16
N SER A 3 -0.44 1.43 3.10
CA SER A 3 -0.75 2.12 4.35
C SER A 3 0.55 2.18 5.15
N GLN A 4 1.10 3.38 5.37
CA GLN A 4 2.12 3.58 6.39
C GLN A 4 1.79 4.79 7.24
N ILE A 5 2.10 4.58 8.51
CA ILE A 5 1.59 5.19 9.72
C ILE A 5 2.32 6.50 9.99
N ASN A 6 1.60 7.52 10.46
CA ASN A 6 2.18 8.44 11.43
C ASN A 6 1.13 8.82 12.49
N ASN A 7 1.48 8.50 13.75
CA ASN A 7 0.69 8.76 14.94
C ASN A 7 1.10 10.13 15.49
N ASN A 8 0.29 11.14 15.21
CA ASN A 8 0.04 12.26 16.10
C ASN A 8 -0.94 13.18 15.37
N ASP A 9 -2.19 13.20 15.82
CA ASP A 9 -2.94 14.43 16.01
C ASP A 9 -4.18 14.14 16.85
N LYS A 10 -4.36 14.95 17.88
CA LYS A 10 -5.49 14.91 18.81
C LYS A 10 -6.77 15.23 18.04
N GLN A 11 -7.78 14.37 18.12
CA GLN A 11 -9.10 14.64 17.57
C GLN A 11 -10.13 14.67 18.71
N GLU A 12 -10.79 15.82 18.85
CA GLU A 12 -11.95 16.03 19.70
C GLU A 12 -13.15 15.24 19.16
N VAL A 13 -13.89 14.65 20.08
CA VAL A 13 -15.07 13.81 19.85
C VAL A 13 -16.29 14.71 19.68
N PHE A 14 -17.03 14.58 18.57
CA PHE A 14 -18.35 15.21 18.42
C PHE A 14 -19.39 14.31 17.73
N SER A 15 -20.64 14.66 18.01
CA SER A 15 -21.84 13.84 18.23
C SER A 15 -22.51 13.28 16.97
N GLU A 16 -23.09 12.08 17.10
CA GLU A 16 -23.50 11.14 16.03
C GLU A 16 -24.87 11.37 15.33
N ASP A 17 -25.66 12.40 15.65
CA ASP A 17 -27.12 12.28 15.41
C ASP A 17 -27.73 13.01 14.18
N SER A 18 -26.96 13.59 13.25
CA SER A 18 -27.58 14.39 12.17
C SER A 18 -27.63 13.79 10.74
N PHE A 19 -27.08 12.60 10.48
CA PHE A 19 -26.92 12.10 9.10
C PHE A 19 -27.66 10.79 8.75
N ARG A 20 -28.56 10.31 9.63
CA ARG A 20 -29.21 8.99 9.46
C ARG A 20 -30.25 8.87 8.32
N ASN A 21 -30.76 9.97 7.76
CA ASN A 21 -32.03 9.91 7.03
C ASN A 21 -32.00 9.94 5.48
N SER A 22 -30.84 9.79 4.81
CA SER A 22 -30.82 9.92 3.34
C SER A 22 -30.15 8.80 2.55
N PHE A 23 -29.53 7.80 3.19
CA PHE A 23 -28.76 6.75 2.48
C PHE A 23 -29.34 5.33 2.53
N PHE A 24 -30.35 5.05 3.35
CA PHE A 24 -30.91 3.69 3.49
C PHE A 24 -32.02 3.31 2.49
N ASP A 25 -32.51 4.23 1.67
CA ASP A 25 -33.67 3.97 0.80
C ASP A 25 -33.36 3.24 -0.52
N SER A 26 -32.10 3.16 -0.96
CA SER A 26 -31.74 2.45 -2.20
C SER A 26 -31.57 0.93 -2.03
N ALA A 27 -31.41 0.41 -0.80
CA ALA A 27 -31.16 -1.01 -0.56
C ALA A 27 -32.42 -1.85 -0.27
N LYS A 28 -33.58 -1.21 -0.04
CA LYS A 28 -34.84 -1.91 0.32
C LYS A 28 -35.85 -2.08 -0.81
N ARG A 29 -35.60 -1.57 -2.03
CA ARG A 29 -36.55 -1.66 -3.16
C ARG A 29 -36.29 -2.79 -4.17
N ALA A 30 -35.28 -3.64 -3.97
CA ALA A 30 -34.95 -4.72 -4.92
C ALA A 30 -35.54 -6.10 -4.55
N CYS A 31 -36.42 -6.21 -3.56
CA CYS A 31 -37.08 -7.47 -3.22
C CYS A 31 -38.54 -7.21 -2.83
N ASN A 32 -39.42 -7.22 -3.83
CA ASN A 32 -40.83 -7.59 -3.69
C ASN A 32 -41.52 -7.47 -5.05
N THR A 33 -41.62 -8.58 -5.80
CA THR A 33 -42.82 -8.94 -6.57
C THR A 33 -42.78 -10.40 -7.04
N SER A 34 -43.90 -11.07 -6.75
CA SER A 34 -44.53 -12.26 -7.38
C SER A 34 -43.92 -13.67 -7.27
N ASN A 35 -44.62 -14.47 -6.45
CA ASN A 35 -44.86 -15.91 -6.56
C ASN A 35 -45.32 -16.34 -7.97
N GLU A 36 -44.80 -17.46 -8.49
CA GLU A 36 -45.65 -18.57 -8.98
C GLU A 36 -44.85 -19.88 -9.11
N SER A 37 -45.59 -20.98 -9.00
CA SER A 37 -45.19 -22.33 -8.60
C SER A 37 -44.83 -23.33 -9.72
N ASN A 38 -44.15 -24.41 -9.30
CA ASN A 38 -44.20 -25.80 -9.84
C ASN A 38 -43.37 -26.17 -11.10
N LYS A 39 -42.25 -26.91 -10.92
CA LYS A 39 -42.13 -28.39 -11.14
C LYS A 39 -40.68 -28.91 -11.10
N ARG A 40 -40.56 -30.14 -10.58
CA ARG A 40 -39.40 -31.03 -10.35
C ARG A 40 -38.64 -31.46 -11.62
N ALA A 41 -37.34 -31.77 -11.48
CA ALA A 41 -36.64 -33.05 -11.78
C ALA A 41 -35.14 -32.78 -12.07
N ARG A 42 -34.17 -33.23 -11.25
CA ARG A 42 -33.47 -34.55 -11.20
C ARG A 42 -32.51 -34.85 -12.40
N LEU A 43 -31.21 -34.83 -12.05
CA LEU A 43 -30.11 -35.79 -12.30
C LEU A 43 -29.34 -35.89 -13.64
N ASP A 44 -28.02 -35.91 -13.43
CA ASP A 44 -26.96 -36.78 -13.96
C ASP A 44 -26.32 -36.60 -15.36
N ALA A 45 -25.04 -36.19 -15.29
CA ALA A 45 -23.82 -36.96 -15.59
C ALA A 45 -23.46 -37.41 -17.04
N SER A 46 -22.19 -37.12 -17.38
CA SER A 46 -21.26 -37.92 -18.22
C SER A 46 -21.46 -37.85 -19.75
N VAL A 47 -20.49 -37.96 -20.67
CA VAL A 47 -19.02 -38.14 -20.74
C VAL A 47 -18.65 -38.03 -22.24
N ILE A 48 -17.56 -37.31 -22.57
CA ILE A 48 -16.49 -37.57 -23.58
C ILE A 48 -16.82 -38.25 -24.95
N GLN A 49 -16.46 -37.63 -26.11
CA GLN A 49 -15.28 -37.93 -26.99
C GLN A 49 -15.40 -37.47 -28.48
N LYS A 50 -14.32 -36.79 -28.95
CA LYS A 50 -13.61 -36.72 -30.25
C LYS A 50 -14.28 -36.87 -31.65
N ASP A 51 -13.87 -35.92 -32.52
CA ASP A 51 -13.82 -35.78 -34.02
C ASP A 51 -13.46 -37.05 -34.85
N PRO A 52 -13.36 -37.07 -36.22
CA PRO A 52 -13.41 -35.99 -37.25
C PRO A 52 -14.11 -36.28 -38.62
N SER A 53 -14.02 -35.27 -39.52
CA SER A 53 -13.83 -35.31 -41.00
C SER A 53 -14.99 -35.44 -42.01
N ASP A 54 -14.81 -34.65 -43.09
CA ASP A 54 -15.28 -34.77 -44.49
C ASP A 54 -16.53 -34.00 -45.00
N ALA A 55 -16.21 -32.85 -45.61
CA ALA A 55 -16.43 -32.45 -47.01
C ALA A 55 -17.77 -32.74 -47.75
N ALA A 56 -18.36 -31.63 -48.22
CA ALA A 56 -18.79 -31.32 -49.60
C ALA A 56 -20.29 -31.23 -49.94
N THR A 57 -20.62 -30.11 -50.61
CA THR A 57 -21.56 -29.95 -51.75
C THR A 57 -22.88 -29.17 -51.50
N SER A 58 -22.76 -27.85 -51.65
CA SER A 58 -23.55 -26.88 -52.47
C SER A 58 -25.07 -26.99 -52.67
N VAL A 59 -25.76 -25.83 -52.54
CA VAL A 59 -26.65 -25.24 -53.59
C VAL A 59 -26.59 -23.70 -53.53
N SER A 60 -26.58 -23.10 -54.72
CA SER A 60 -26.34 -21.71 -55.14
C SER A 60 -27.50 -20.71 -54.97
N SER A 61 -27.20 -19.40 -55.04
CA SER A 61 -27.98 -18.41 -55.81
C SER A 61 -27.09 -17.23 -56.23
N GLN A 62 -27.19 -16.87 -57.51
CA GLN A 62 -26.36 -15.94 -58.29
C GLN A 62 -26.80 -14.48 -58.14
N THR A 63 -25.90 -13.52 -58.41
CA THR A 63 -26.02 -12.56 -59.53
C THR A 63 -24.78 -11.65 -59.64
N THR A 64 -24.51 -11.23 -60.86
CA THR A 64 -23.23 -10.82 -61.47
C THR A 64 -23.21 -9.36 -61.91
N SER A 65 -22.02 -8.75 -62.04
CA SER A 65 -21.57 -7.82 -63.11
C SER A 65 -20.05 -7.58 -62.94
N ALA A 66 -19.17 -8.22 -63.73
CA ALA A 66 -18.54 -7.75 -65.00
C ALA A 66 -17.76 -6.42 -64.82
N VAL A 67 -16.46 -6.28 -65.17
CA VAL A 67 -15.85 -6.30 -66.53
C VAL A 67 -14.30 -6.47 -66.41
N VAL A 68 -13.65 -7.53 -66.94
CA VAL A 68 -12.99 -7.78 -68.27
C VAL A 68 -11.46 -7.44 -68.37
N ALA A 69 -10.68 -8.51 -68.60
CA ALA A 69 -9.44 -8.73 -69.40
C ALA A 69 -8.12 -7.98 -69.05
N SER A 70 -6.89 -8.50 -69.23
CA SER A 70 -6.31 -9.65 -69.97
C SER A 70 -4.84 -9.81 -69.50
N ALA A 71 -4.30 -11.02 -69.25
CA ALA A 71 -3.32 -11.78 -70.10
C ALA A 71 -2.02 -10.99 -70.48
N SER A 72 -0.75 -11.44 -70.45
CA SER A 72 -0.04 -12.72 -70.19
C SER A 72 1.49 -12.46 -70.21
N ASN A 73 2.27 -13.34 -69.55
CA ASN A 73 3.58 -13.92 -69.93
C ASN A 73 4.84 -13.07 -70.32
N SER A 74 5.86 -13.19 -69.44
CA SER A 74 7.19 -13.85 -69.67
C SER A 74 8.41 -13.18 -70.37
N VAL A 75 9.60 -13.50 -69.79
CA VAL A 75 10.99 -13.71 -70.30
C VAL A 75 12.04 -12.57 -70.41
N ALA A 76 13.19 -12.79 -69.71
CA ALA A 76 14.64 -12.44 -69.93
C ALA A 76 15.06 -10.98 -70.25
N ALA A 77 16.31 -10.47 -70.09
CA ALA A 77 17.69 -10.93 -69.83
C ALA A 77 18.50 -9.69 -69.29
N ALA A 78 19.49 -9.80 -68.39
CA ALA A 78 20.95 -9.91 -68.61
C ALA A 78 21.79 -8.65 -68.24
N SER A 79 23.05 -8.93 -67.84
CA SER A 79 24.28 -8.07 -67.80
C SER A 79 24.53 -7.27 -66.50
N THR A 80 25.70 -7.28 -65.82
CA THR A 80 27.12 -7.64 -66.10
C THR A 80 27.90 -7.63 -64.75
N ALA A 81 28.66 -8.68 -64.36
CA ALA A 81 30.15 -8.85 -64.43
C ALA A 81 30.98 -7.84 -63.61
N SER A 82 32.08 -8.08 -62.87
CA SER A 82 33.03 -9.21 -62.58
C SER A 82 34.12 -8.60 -61.65
N VAL A 83 34.89 -9.27 -60.77
CA VAL A 83 36.13 -10.07 -61.00
C VAL A 83 36.73 -10.48 -59.61
N SER A 84 37.28 -11.70 -59.53
CA SER A 84 37.95 -12.44 -58.41
C SER A 84 39.47 -12.08 -58.25
N PRO A 85 40.43 -12.94 -57.78
CA PRO A 85 40.49 -14.16 -56.93
C PRO A 85 41.56 -14.02 -55.78
N SER A 86 41.88 -14.94 -54.85
CA SER A 86 42.53 -16.28 -55.01
C SER A 86 42.80 -16.99 -53.65
N THR A 87 42.89 -18.33 -53.70
CA THR A 87 43.29 -19.34 -52.70
C THR A 87 44.77 -19.78 -52.91
N PRO A 88 45.36 -20.89 -52.36
CA PRO A 88 45.27 -21.66 -51.08
C PRO A 88 46.68 -21.98 -50.45
N THR A 89 46.76 -22.81 -49.38
CA THR A 89 47.73 -23.92 -49.07
C THR A 89 48.32 -24.04 -47.63
N THR A 90 48.37 -25.29 -47.14
CA THR A 90 49.05 -25.94 -45.98
C THR A 90 50.61 -26.00 -46.16
N PRO A 91 51.51 -26.49 -45.24
CA PRO A 91 51.37 -27.37 -44.05
C PRO A 91 52.25 -27.03 -42.79
N THR A 92 52.23 -27.97 -41.84
CA THR A 92 52.88 -28.22 -40.53
C THR A 92 54.39 -27.88 -40.32
N ALA A 93 54.76 -27.32 -39.14
CA ALA A 93 55.85 -27.80 -38.22
C ALA A 93 56.21 -26.81 -37.06
N THR A 94 56.06 -27.31 -35.82
CA THR A 94 56.96 -27.25 -34.64
C THR A 94 57.61 -25.94 -34.12
N VAL A 95 57.34 -25.60 -32.85
CA VAL A 95 58.28 -25.42 -31.70
C VAL A 95 57.68 -24.46 -30.62
N SER A 96 57.59 -24.94 -29.38
CA SER A 96 57.18 -24.27 -28.11
C SER A 96 58.29 -23.34 -27.57
N PRO A 97 58.18 -22.58 -26.42
CA PRO A 97 57.26 -22.65 -25.27
C PRO A 97 56.67 -21.26 -24.89
N THR A 98 55.76 -21.00 -23.94
CA THR A 98 55.67 -21.35 -22.50
C THR A 98 54.37 -20.71 -21.97
N GLY A 99 53.68 -21.30 -20.97
CA GLY A 99 52.83 -20.53 -20.03
C GLY A 99 51.36 -20.93 -19.86
N LEU A 100 51.15 -21.89 -18.95
CA LEU A 100 50.04 -22.23 -18.02
C LEU A 100 48.61 -21.59 -18.07
N PRO A 101 47.59 -22.31 -17.54
CA PRO A 101 46.25 -22.39 -18.13
C PRO A 101 45.12 -21.73 -17.34
N SER A 102 44.04 -21.40 -18.07
CA SER A 102 42.71 -21.05 -17.54
C SER A 102 41.71 -22.18 -17.80
N SER A 103 40.87 -22.41 -16.78
CA SER A 103 40.03 -23.57 -16.52
C SER A 103 38.86 -23.78 -17.48
N GLN A 104 38.55 -25.05 -17.73
CA GLN A 104 37.48 -25.57 -18.58
C GLN A 104 36.08 -25.39 -17.97
N GLN A 105 35.12 -25.16 -18.87
CA GLN A 105 33.68 -25.29 -18.67
C GLN A 105 33.26 -26.75 -18.58
N GLN A 106 32.33 -27.08 -17.68
CA GLN A 106 31.40 -28.20 -17.86
C GLN A 106 29.96 -27.71 -17.82
N ARG A 107 29.21 -28.18 -18.81
CA ARG A 107 27.80 -27.91 -19.09
C ARG A 107 26.94 -28.60 -18.05
N ASP A 108 25.91 -27.92 -17.56
CA ASP A 108 24.76 -28.62 -17.01
C ASP A 108 23.42 -27.99 -17.39
N SER A 109 22.47 -28.92 -17.50
CA SER A 109 21.13 -28.88 -18.07
C SER A 109 20.22 -27.70 -17.68
N ARG A 110 19.58 -27.08 -18.68
CA ARG A 110 18.62 -25.97 -18.54
C ARG A 110 17.33 -26.42 -17.84
N ARG A 111 17.21 -26.18 -16.53
CA ARG A 111 15.91 -25.99 -15.88
C ARG A 111 15.45 -24.55 -16.12
N LEU A 112 14.23 -24.38 -16.64
CA LEU A 112 13.58 -23.07 -16.73
C LEU A 112 13.47 -22.48 -15.30
N PRO A 113 13.86 -21.22 -15.06
CA PRO A 113 13.76 -20.64 -13.73
C PRO A 113 12.29 -20.42 -13.39
N ILE A 114 11.80 -21.17 -12.40
CA ILE A 114 10.57 -20.83 -11.68
C ILE A 114 10.82 -19.46 -11.07
N LYS A 115 10.13 -18.42 -11.58
CA LYS A 115 10.11 -17.10 -10.98
C LYS A 115 9.43 -17.22 -9.61
N ARG A 116 10.23 -17.42 -8.56
CA ARG A 116 9.78 -17.31 -7.17
C ARG A 116 9.50 -15.85 -6.84
N PHE A 117 8.39 -15.63 -6.14
CA PHE A 117 7.79 -14.34 -5.88
C PHE A 117 8.73 -13.45 -5.07
N ARG A 118 9.41 -12.50 -5.74
CA ARG A 118 9.71 -11.23 -5.10
C ARG A 118 8.37 -10.55 -4.80
N SER A 119 8.21 -10.11 -3.55
CA SER A 119 7.06 -9.36 -3.04
C SER A 119 6.51 -8.38 -4.07
N ARG A 120 5.37 -8.73 -4.68
CA ARG A 120 4.55 -7.76 -5.41
C ARG A 120 3.70 -7.00 -4.40
N SER A 121 4.35 -6.18 -3.58
CA SER A 121 3.76 -4.97 -2.99
C SER A 121 3.68 -3.82 -4.02
N LEU A 122 3.85 -4.14 -5.31
CA LEU A 122 3.67 -3.25 -6.44
C LEU A 122 2.44 -3.73 -7.23
N PRO A 123 1.44 -2.86 -7.49
CA PRO A 123 0.47 -3.10 -8.56
C PRO A 123 1.23 -3.38 -9.86
N ASN A 124 0.65 -4.14 -10.79
CA ASN A 124 1.21 -4.35 -12.12
C ASN A 124 1.66 -3.01 -12.73
N LEU A 125 2.97 -2.74 -12.68
CA LEU A 125 3.61 -1.75 -13.52
C LEU A 125 3.52 -2.30 -14.94
N PHE A 126 2.53 -1.82 -15.69
CA PHE A 126 2.69 -1.73 -17.14
C PHE A 126 3.97 -0.93 -17.37
N PHE A 127 5.06 -1.63 -17.69
CA PHE A 127 6.27 -1.04 -18.23
C PHE A 127 5.91 -0.48 -19.61
N TYR A 128 5.41 0.75 -19.65
CA TYR A 128 5.51 1.56 -20.86
C TYR A 128 6.95 2.06 -20.93
N LYS A 129 7.74 1.35 -21.74
CA LYS A 129 8.99 1.87 -22.29
C LYS A 129 8.60 3.14 -23.08
N PRO A 130 9.23 4.31 -22.87
CA PRO A 130 8.98 5.44 -23.74
C PRO A 130 9.67 5.16 -25.07
N GLU A 131 8.96 4.52 -26.00
CA GLU A 131 9.31 4.61 -27.41
C GLU A 131 9.10 6.06 -27.82
N LYS A 132 10.20 6.74 -28.16
CA LYS A 132 10.15 8.00 -28.90
C LYS A 132 9.58 7.71 -30.28
N LEU A 133 8.25 7.73 -30.39
CA LEU A 133 7.56 7.92 -31.66
C LEU A 133 6.74 9.21 -31.57
N SER A 134 7.17 10.19 -32.36
CA SER A 134 6.37 11.37 -32.70
C SER A 134 5.18 10.90 -33.55
N SER A 135 3.95 11.06 -33.03
CA SER A 135 2.75 11.52 -33.77
C SER A 135 1.47 11.33 -32.95
N GLN A 136 0.77 12.45 -32.69
CA GLN A 136 -0.53 12.60 -32.01
C GLN A 136 -0.63 12.11 -30.55
N ALA A 137 -0.14 12.93 -29.62
CA ALA A 137 -0.39 12.73 -28.20
C ALA A 137 -1.89 12.91 -27.88
N LYS A 138 -2.54 11.86 -27.37
CA LYS A 138 -3.88 11.99 -26.76
C LYS A 138 -3.80 13.04 -25.63
N PRO A 139 -4.79 13.94 -25.49
CA PRO A 139 -4.79 14.92 -24.41
C PRO A 139 -4.71 14.21 -23.06
N GLN A 140 -3.79 14.67 -22.20
CA GLN A 140 -3.59 14.09 -20.88
C GLN A 140 -4.81 14.41 -19.99
N LEU A 141 -5.29 13.41 -19.25
CA LEU A 141 -6.38 13.57 -18.28
C LEU A 141 -5.86 14.29 -17.02
N PRO A 142 -6.74 14.99 -16.29
CA PRO A 142 -6.36 15.57 -15.00
C PRO A 142 -5.88 14.48 -14.02
N PRO A 143 -4.90 14.80 -13.15
CA PRO A 143 -4.36 13.85 -12.18
C PRO A 143 -5.42 13.25 -11.25
N VAL A 144 -6.43 14.05 -10.91
CA VAL A 144 -7.63 13.62 -10.20
C VAL A 144 -8.71 13.36 -11.25
N ASN A 145 -8.98 12.08 -11.50
CA ASN A 145 -9.98 11.61 -12.47
C ASN A 145 -10.76 10.41 -11.93
N LEU A 146 -11.85 10.03 -12.59
CA LEU A 146 -12.67 8.88 -12.18
C LEU A 146 -11.87 7.60 -11.98
N GLN A 147 -10.87 7.33 -12.84
CA GLN A 147 -10.04 6.13 -12.72
C GLN A 147 -9.20 6.16 -11.45
N SER A 148 -8.63 7.32 -11.10
CA SER A 148 -7.87 7.51 -9.86
C SER A 148 -8.74 7.40 -8.60
N LEU A 149 -10.01 7.83 -8.68
CA LEU A 149 -10.98 7.79 -7.58
C LEU A 149 -11.70 6.43 -7.46
N ARG A 150 -11.68 5.60 -8.50
CA ARG A 150 -12.30 4.26 -8.52
C ARG A 150 -11.60 3.28 -7.59
N GLU A 151 -10.30 3.42 -7.37
CA GLU A 151 -9.54 2.52 -6.47
C GLU A 151 -10.04 2.57 -5.02
N ILE A 152 -10.70 3.66 -4.64
CA ILE A 152 -11.28 3.90 -3.31
C ILE A 152 -12.81 3.89 -3.34
N ASP A 153 -13.41 3.30 -4.38
CA ASP A 153 -14.82 2.94 -4.39
C ASP A 153 -15.10 1.71 -3.53
N LEU A 154 -16.28 1.69 -2.91
CA LEU A 154 -16.70 0.63 -2.01
C LEU A 154 -16.53 -0.78 -2.61
N HIS A 155 -16.90 -0.98 -3.87
CA HIS A 155 -16.80 -2.31 -4.50
C HIS A 155 -15.37 -2.81 -4.65
N GLU A 156 -14.43 -1.91 -4.94
CA GLU A 156 -13.01 -2.25 -5.08
C GLU A 156 -12.36 -2.46 -3.69
N ILE A 157 -12.74 -1.63 -2.71
CA ILE A 157 -12.39 -1.79 -1.29
C ILE A 157 -12.79 -3.18 -0.79
N LEU A 158 -14.05 -3.60 -1.04
CA LEU A 158 -14.58 -4.88 -0.60
C LEU A 158 -13.95 -6.09 -1.29
N LYS A 159 -13.33 -5.92 -2.46
CA LYS A 159 -12.65 -7.03 -3.18
C LYS A 159 -11.18 -7.16 -2.84
N ASN A 160 -10.58 -6.13 -2.25
CA ASN A 160 -9.16 -6.08 -2.01
C ASN A 160 -8.78 -6.96 -0.79
N PRO A 161 -8.06 -8.08 -0.97
CA PRO A 161 -7.75 -9.01 0.11
C PRO A 161 -6.74 -8.42 1.11
N GLN A 162 -5.75 -7.65 0.65
CA GLN A 162 -4.80 -6.98 1.52
C GLN A 162 -5.51 -5.96 2.41
N LEU A 163 -6.42 -5.17 1.85
CA LEU A 163 -7.15 -4.16 2.63
C LEU A 163 -8.02 -4.79 3.71
N ARG A 164 -8.72 -5.89 3.40
CA ARG A 164 -9.52 -6.64 4.37
C ARG A 164 -8.66 -7.20 5.50
N HIS A 165 -7.52 -7.78 5.16
CA HIS A 165 -6.54 -8.24 6.12
C HIS A 165 -6.03 -7.08 7.00
N ASP A 166 -5.72 -5.93 6.40
CA ASP A 166 -5.20 -4.76 7.13
C ASP A 166 -6.21 -4.12 8.11
N ILE A 167 -7.50 -4.17 7.79
CA ILE A 167 -8.58 -3.64 8.64
C ILE A 167 -8.63 -4.32 10.02
N ILE A 168 -8.15 -5.57 10.14
CA ILE A 168 -8.14 -6.33 11.39
C ILE A 168 -7.07 -5.78 12.33
N PHE A 169 -5.89 -5.49 11.80
CA PHE A 169 -4.70 -5.11 12.58
C PHE A 169 -4.55 -3.60 12.77
N ASP A 170 -5.23 -2.80 11.94
CA ASP A 170 -5.20 -1.34 12.01
C ASP A 170 -6.61 -0.76 12.21
N PRO A 171 -7.02 -0.53 13.48
CA PRO A 171 -8.28 0.13 13.81
C PRO A 171 -8.40 1.55 13.26
N GLN A 172 -7.27 2.23 13.02
CA GLN A 172 -7.21 3.60 12.53
C GLN A 172 -7.06 3.68 11.00
N LEU A 173 -7.12 2.53 10.31
CA LEU A 173 -7.00 2.48 8.85
C LEU A 173 -7.98 3.44 8.18
N GLN A 174 -7.43 4.35 7.40
CA GLN A 174 -8.16 5.32 6.59
C GLN A 174 -7.33 5.67 5.36
N PHE A 175 -8.01 5.99 4.27
CA PHE A 175 -7.39 6.53 3.07
C PHE A 175 -6.95 7.97 3.30
N ARG A 176 -5.71 8.24 2.89
CA ARG A 176 -5.11 9.57 2.87
C ARG A 176 -4.44 9.80 1.52
N VAL A 177 -4.28 11.07 1.16
CA VAL A 177 -3.47 11.43 0.00
C VAL A 177 -2.02 11.05 0.30
N ASN A 178 -1.44 10.18 -0.52
CA ASN A 178 -0.05 9.79 -0.37
C ASN A 178 0.87 10.90 -0.88
N LEU A 179 1.36 11.74 0.03
CA LEU A 179 2.30 12.82 -0.26
C LEU A 179 3.77 12.44 0.06
N ASP A 180 3.98 11.29 0.70
CA ASP A 180 5.29 10.93 1.21
C ASP A 180 6.21 10.21 0.19
N GLY A 181 7.50 10.39 0.45
CA GLY A 181 8.59 9.70 -0.23
C GLY A 181 8.74 10.05 -1.72
N GLU A 182 9.53 9.22 -2.41
CA GLU A 182 9.84 9.36 -3.84
C GLU A 182 8.56 9.33 -4.71
N ARG A 183 7.57 8.54 -4.31
CA ARG A 183 6.29 8.43 -5.02
C ARG A 183 5.45 9.70 -4.87
N GLY A 184 5.35 10.26 -3.67
CA GLY A 184 4.67 11.53 -3.44
C GLY A 184 5.31 12.67 -4.24
N LYS A 185 6.64 12.75 -4.24
CA LYS A 185 7.40 13.71 -5.07
C LYS A 185 7.09 13.57 -6.56
N ARG A 186 7.09 12.33 -7.10
CA ARG A 186 6.72 12.08 -8.50
C ARG A 186 5.27 12.45 -8.82
N LYS A 187 4.33 12.14 -7.90
CA LYS A 187 2.91 12.55 -8.06
C LYS A 187 2.82 14.07 -8.11
N LYS A 188 3.50 14.78 -7.21
CA LYS A 188 3.52 16.24 -7.16
C LYS A 188 4.05 16.84 -8.47
N ILE A 189 5.21 16.40 -8.95
CA ILE A 189 5.78 16.88 -10.22
C ILE A 189 4.82 16.63 -11.39
N SER A 190 4.19 15.45 -11.44
CA SER A 190 3.22 15.15 -12.49
C SER A 190 1.96 16.01 -12.42
N VAL A 191 1.51 16.37 -11.20
CA VAL A 191 0.37 17.27 -10.98
C VAL A 191 0.72 18.69 -11.41
N ASP A 192 1.87 19.19 -10.98
CA ASP A 192 2.34 20.55 -11.30
C ASP A 192 2.51 20.70 -12.83
N ASN A 193 3.20 19.75 -13.49
CA ASN A 193 3.35 19.75 -14.94
C ASN A 193 2.02 19.75 -15.73
N TYR A 194 0.96 19.14 -15.17
CA TYR A 194 -0.37 19.16 -15.81
C TYR A 194 -1.01 20.54 -15.71
N TRP A 195 -0.97 21.15 -14.51
CA TRP A 195 -1.55 22.47 -14.30
C TRP A 195 -0.78 23.57 -15.04
N ASP A 196 0.55 23.45 -15.14
CA ASP A 196 1.37 24.35 -15.96
C ASP A 196 0.96 24.29 -17.44
N GLN A 197 0.61 23.10 -17.95
CA GLN A 197 0.09 22.96 -19.33
C GLN A 197 -1.30 23.57 -19.49
N ILE A 198 -2.19 23.44 -18.50
CA ILE A 198 -3.51 24.08 -18.53
C ILE A 198 -3.37 25.60 -18.50
N GLN A 199 -2.41 26.13 -17.74
CA GLN A 199 -2.12 27.56 -17.71
C GLN A 199 -1.66 28.06 -19.08
N ASN A 200 -0.71 27.37 -19.71
CA ASN A 200 -0.26 27.70 -21.06
C ASN A 200 -1.41 27.67 -22.08
N ASP A 201 -2.31 26.67 -21.99
CA ASP A 201 -3.48 26.58 -22.87
C ASP A 201 -4.45 27.77 -22.66
N CYS A 202 -4.59 28.24 -21.43
CA CYS A 202 -5.43 29.39 -21.10
C CYS A 202 -4.78 30.71 -21.55
N ASP A 203 -3.47 30.86 -21.38
CA ASP A 203 -2.71 32.03 -21.85
C ASP A 203 -2.73 32.11 -23.38
N GLU A 204 -2.52 30.99 -24.07
CA GLU A 204 -2.62 30.90 -25.53
C GLU A 204 -4.01 31.31 -26.04
N PHE A 205 -5.06 30.90 -25.32
CA PHE A 205 -6.44 31.28 -25.61
C PHE A 205 -6.73 32.78 -25.43
N LEU A 206 -6.07 33.42 -24.46
CA LEU A 206 -6.18 34.85 -24.20
C LEU A 206 -5.38 35.68 -25.22
N GLU A 207 -4.13 35.28 -25.53
CA GLU A 207 -3.21 36.02 -26.40
C GLU A 207 -3.56 35.98 -27.90
N HIS A 208 -4.14 34.88 -28.40
CA HIS A 208 -4.57 34.77 -29.81
C HIS A 208 -5.78 35.66 -30.18
N SER A 209 -6.21 36.55 -29.27
CA SER A 209 -7.23 37.58 -29.50
C SER A 209 -6.88 38.60 -30.59
N ALA A 210 -5.61 38.74 -30.97
CA ALA A 210 -5.16 39.84 -31.82
C ALA A 210 -5.17 39.54 -33.33
N SER A 211 -5.37 38.28 -33.77
CA SER A 211 -5.34 37.92 -35.19
C SER A 211 -6.58 37.13 -35.63
N PRO A 212 -7.49 37.72 -36.44
CA PRO A 212 -8.74 37.08 -36.86
C PRO A 212 -8.60 35.90 -37.84
N ALA A 213 -7.37 35.52 -38.24
CA ALA A 213 -7.14 34.68 -39.42
C ALA A 213 -6.66 33.24 -39.15
N SER A 214 -6.34 32.83 -37.92
CA SER A 214 -5.93 31.45 -37.61
C SER A 214 -7.03 30.64 -36.91
N ASN A 215 -8.22 30.64 -37.52
CA ASN A 215 -9.38 29.93 -37.01
C ASN A 215 -9.25 28.42 -37.27
N LYS A 216 -8.73 27.67 -36.28
CA LYS A 216 -9.03 26.23 -36.01
C LYS A 216 -8.35 25.73 -34.73
N PHE A 217 -8.43 26.48 -33.62
CA PHE A 217 -8.19 25.85 -32.32
C PHE A 217 -9.34 24.86 -32.10
N ASN A 218 -9.09 23.56 -32.30
CA ASN A 218 -10.09 22.53 -32.07
C ASN A 218 -10.27 22.34 -30.56
N LEU A 219 -11.07 23.23 -29.94
CA LEU A 219 -11.35 23.26 -28.51
C LEU A 219 -11.86 21.90 -28.00
N GLN A 220 -12.57 21.14 -28.84
CA GLN A 220 -13.20 19.88 -28.44
C GLN A 220 -12.19 18.77 -28.07
N ASN A 221 -10.93 18.89 -28.48
CA ASN A 221 -9.87 17.92 -28.15
C ASN A 221 -8.75 18.50 -27.28
N THR A 222 -9.01 19.62 -26.59
CA THR A 222 -8.05 20.25 -25.67
C THR A 222 -8.04 19.57 -24.30
N ARG A 223 -6.95 19.75 -23.56
CA ARG A 223 -6.87 19.32 -22.15
C ARG A 223 -7.96 19.96 -21.28
N LEU A 224 -8.36 21.18 -21.61
CA LEU A 224 -9.43 21.92 -20.94
C LEU A 224 -10.81 21.23 -21.11
N SER A 225 -11.13 20.76 -22.31
CA SER A 225 -12.34 19.96 -22.59
C SER A 225 -12.41 18.71 -21.71
N MET A 226 -11.28 17.98 -21.66
CA MET A 226 -11.15 16.77 -20.87
C MET A 226 -11.25 17.06 -19.37
N MET A 227 -10.71 18.19 -18.91
CA MET A 227 -10.81 18.63 -17.53
C MET A 227 -12.27 18.89 -17.13
N PHE A 228 -13.03 19.68 -17.90
CA PHE A 228 -14.44 19.96 -17.59
C PHE A 228 -15.32 18.71 -17.67
N THR A 229 -15.08 17.84 -18.65
CA THR A 229 -15.74 16.54 -18.73
C THR A 229 -15.46 15.70 -17.48
N THR A 230 -14.19 15.64 -17.07
CA THR A 230 -13.80 14.88 -15.87
C THR A 230 -14.41 15.49 -14.60
N LEU A 231 -14.48 16.81 -14.50
CA LEU A 231 -15.12 17.52 -13.39
C LEU A 231 -16.61 17.14 -13.29
N LYS A 232 -17.34 17.20 -14.40
CA LYS A 232 -18.75 16.77 -14.49
C LYS A 232 -18.92 15.32 -14.03
N ASP A 233 -18.10 14.43 -14.57
CA ASP A 233 -18.17 13.00 -14.30
C ASP A 233 -17.91 12.66 -12.81
N ILE A 234 -16.93 13.33 -12.20
CA ILE A 234 -16.64 13.17 -10.76
C ILE A 234 -17.81 13.69 -9.93
N LEU A 235 -18.37 14.86 -10.25
CA LEU A 235 -19.53 15.41 -9.56
C LEU A 235 -20.72 14.45 -9.62
N LEU A 236 -21.02 13.86 -10.77
CA LEU A 236 -22.11 12.89 -10.92
C LEU A 236 -21.86 11.60 -10.12
N SER A 237 -20.61 11.15 -10.02
CA SER A 237 -20.21 9.98 -9.22
C SER A 237 -20.34 10.23 -7.71
N LEU A 238 -20.01 11.45 -7.26
CA LEU A 238 -19.99 11.83 -5.85
C LEU A 238 -21.36 12.24 -5.31
N LEU A 239 -22.18 12.90 -6.13
CA LEU A 239 -23.41 13.55 -5.67
C LEU A 239 -24.63 12.61 -5.72
N PRO A 240 -25.59 12.78 -4.79
CA PRO A 240 -26.85 12.06 -4.79
C PRO A 240 -27.67 12.31 -6.07
N PHE A 241 -28.57 11.37 -6.39
CA PHE A 241 -29.40 11.43 -7.61
C PHE A 241 -30.18 12.74 -7.79
N LYS A 242 -30.63 13.36 -6.70
CA LYS A 242 -31.38 14.63 -6.71
C LYS A 242 -30.62 15.79 -7.36
N ASP A 243 -29.30 15.84 -7.22
CA ASP A 243 -28.48 16.97 -7.66
C ASP A 243 -27.89 16.74 -9.06
N ARG A 244 -28.00 15.51 -9.60
CA ARG A 244 -27.42 15.14 -10.90
C ARG A 244 -28.04 15.87 -12.08
N SER A 245 -29.33 16.22 -12.03
CA SER A 245 -29.99 16.99 -13.09
C SER A 245 -29.41 18.40 -13.20
N ILE A 246 -29.22 19.07 -12.06
CA ILE A 246 -28.64 20.41 -11.98
C ILE A 246 -27.19 20.39 -12.48
N VAL A 247 -26.39 19.39 -12.06
CA VAL A 247 -25.02 19.22 -12.54
C VAL A 247 -24.96 19.04 -14.05
N ASN A 248 -25.84 18.22 -14.63
CA ASN A 248 -25.88 18.02 -16.08
C ASN A 248 -26.23 19.28 -16.87
N GLN A 249 -27.07 20.16 -16.30
CA GLN A 249 -27.46 21.42 -16.94
C GLN A 249 -26.36 22.49 -16.84
N VAL A 250 -25.76 22.65 -15.65
CA VAL A 250 -24.75 23.71 -15.42
C VAL A 250 -23.39 23.32 -15.99
N MET A 251 -23.00 22.05 -15.89
CA MET A 251 -21.73 21.52 -16.38
C MET A 251 -21.94 20.73 -17.69
N ASP A 252 -22.67 21.29 -18.64
CA ASP A 252 -22.72 20.74 -19.99
C ASP A 252 -21.43 21.09 -20.74
N THR A 253 -20.54 20.11 -20.93
CA THR A 253 -19.23 20.31 -21.56
C THR A 253 -19.35 21.00 -22.92
N ASP A 254 -20.32 20.63 -23.76
CA ASP A 254 -20.45 21.24 -25.09
C ASP A 254 -20.79 22.74 -24.99
N LEU A 255 -21.71 23.09 -24.08
CA LEU A 255 -22.08 24.47 -23.82
C LEU A 255 -20.94 25.26 -23.17
N VAL A 256 -20.25 24.69 -22.18
CA VAL A 256 -19.09 25.31 -21.53
C VAL A 256 -18.01 25.61 -22.57
N MET A 257 -17.70 24.65 -23.45
CA MET A 257 -16.69 24.84 -24.49
C MET A 257 -17.13 25.85 -25.56
N GLN A 258 -18.43 25.95 -25.85
CA GLN A 258 -18.98 27.01 -26.71
C GLN A 258 -18.85 28.39 -26.05
N GLN A 259 -19.28 28.53 -24.79
CA GLN A 259 -19.19 29.79 -24.04
C GLN A 259 -17.74 30.24 -23.83
N LEU A 260 -16.82 29.30 -23.63
CA LEU A 260 -15.40 29.59 -23.59
C LEU A 260 -14.91 30.13 -24.93
N ARG A 261 -15.25 29.48 -26.05
CA ARG A 261 -14.89 29.96 -27.40
C ARG A 261 -15.39 31.39 -27.65
N ASP A 262 -16.62 31.66 -27.26
CA ASP A 262 -17.27 32.96 -27.46
C ASP A 262 -16.94 33.97 -26.34
N ARG A 263 -16.09 33.59 -25.37
CA ARG A 263 -15.64 34.42 -24.23
C ARG A 263 -16.77 34.97 -23.35
N THR A 264 -17.86 34.20 -23.26
CA THR A 264 -19.04 34.53 -22.44
C THR A 264 -19.14 33.69 -21.18
N PHE A 265 -18.20 32.75 -20.96
CA PHE A 265 -18.22 31.88 -19.80
C PHE A 265 -17.90 32.63 -18.51
N ASP A 266 -18.83 32.62 -17.56
CA ASP A 266 -18.66 33.25 -16.25
C ASP A 266 -18.11 32.27 -15.21
N PHE A 267 -16.79 32.34 -15.00
CA PHE A 267 -16.09 31.56 -13.99
C PHE A 267 -16.52 31.91 -12.56
N VAL A 268 -16.93 33.14 -12.27
CA VAL A 268 -17.34 33.57 -10.93
C VAL A 268 -18.69 32.94 -10.59
N SER A 269 -19.66 32.98 -11.50
CA SER A 269 -20.95 32.30 -11.32
C SER A 269 -20.79 30.79 -11.16
N MET A 270 -19.94 30.15 -11.98
CA MET A 270 -19.59 28.74 -11.81
C MET A 270 -19.01 28.46 -10.43
N SER A 271 -18.08 29.30 -9.96
CA SER A 271 -17.43 29.11 -8.65
C SER A 271 -18.42 29.25 -7.49
N ASN A 272 -19.38 30.17 -7.54
CA ASN A 272 -20.41 30.34 -6.51
C ASN A 272 -21.39 29.15 -6.48
N TRP A 273 -21.75 28.63 -7.65
CA TRP A 273 -22.55 27.42 -7.76
C TRP A 273 -21.81 26.20 -7.21
N LEU A 274 -20.55 25.98 -7.59
CA LEU A 274 -19.70 24.94 -7.02
C LEU A 274 -19.54 25.08 -5.51
N ALA A 275 -19.36 26.31 -5.01
CA ALA A 275 -19.25 26.57 -3.59
C ALA A 275 -20.51 26.17 -2.82
N THR A 276 -21.69 26.47 -3.38
CA THR A 276 -22.98 26.07 -2.79
C THR A 276 -23.11 24.54 -2.75
N ILE A 277 -22.73 23.85 -3.83
CA ILE A 277 -22.75 22.39 -3.87
C ILE A 277 -21.77 21.80 -2.86
N PHE A 278 -20.53 22.28 -2.81
CA PHE A 278 -19.52 21.74 -1.91
C PHE A 278 -19.88 21.96 -0.44
N LYS A 279 -20.38 23.14 -0.05
CA LYS A 279 -20.82 23.37 1.34
C LYS A 279 -22.01 22.49 1.75
N ASN A 280 -22.87 22.11 0.80
CA ASN A 280 -24.01 21.24 1.08
C ASN A 280 -23.64 19.75 1.23
N HIS A 281 -22.52 19.31 0.64
CA HIS A 281 -22.17 17.88 0.55
C HIS A 281 -20.83 17.51 1.20
N CYS A 282 -19.95 18.47 1.45
CA CYS A 282 -18.66 18.26 2.13
C CYS A 282 -18.82 18.36 3.66
N ALA A 283 -17.77 17.94 4.38
CA ALA A 283 -17.69 18.18 5.82
C ALA A 283 -17.49 19.69 6.11
N PRO A 284 -18.09 20.25 7.18
CA PRO A 284 -18.01 21.69 7.48
C PRO A 284 -16.58 22.24 7.60
N MET A 285 -15.63 21.40 8.04
CA MET A 285 -14.21 21.75 8.10
C MET A 285 -13.57 22.06 6.73
N ARG A 286 -14.22 21.65 5.62
CA ARG A 286 -13.78 21.94 4.25
C ARG A 286 -14.29 23.28 3.74
N ASP A 287 -15.23 23.94 4.43
CA ASP A 287 -15.85 25.18 3.95
C ASP A 287 -14.82 26.29 3.76
N GLN A 288 -13.77 26.34 4.60
CA GLN A 288 -12.66 27.28 4.42
C GLN A 288 -11.99 27.11 3.05
N TRP A 289 -11.76 25.87 2.61
CA TRP A 289 -11.12 25.61 1.31
C TRP A 289 -12.05 26.01 0.16
N VAL A 290 -13.36 25.83 0.34
CA VAL A 290 -14.39 26.25 -0.62
C VAL A 290 -14.44 27.77 -0.74
N ASP A 291 -14.33 28.49 0.38
CA ASP A 291 -14.30 29.96 0.39
C ASP A 291 -13.02 30.52 -0.25
N GLU A 292 -11.87 29.92 0.04
CA GLU A 292 -10.60 30.26 -0.60
C GLU A 292 -10.66 30.00 -2.12
N MET A 293 -11.24 28.88 -2.56
CA MET A 293 -11.48 28.57 -3.97
C MET A 293 -12.33 29.67 -4.63
N ALA A 294 -13.48 30.03 -4.05
CA ALA A 294 -14.34 31.07 -4.60
C ALA A 294 -13.63 32.45 -4.64
N SER A 295 -12.82 32.76 -3.63
CA SER A 295 -12.00 33.99 -3.62
C SER A 295 -10.98 34.01 -4.75
N LYS A 296 -10.36 32.87 -5.10
CA LYS A 296 -9.39 32.79 -6.21
C LYS A 296 -10.03 33.11 -7.55
N PHE A 297 -11.25 32.62 -7.81
CA PHE A 297 -11.98 32.95 -9.03
C PHE A 297 -12.37 34.44 -9.10
N LYS A 298 -12.77 35.05 -7.99
CA LYS A 298 -13.05 36.50 -7.93
C LYS A 298 -11.80 37.33 -8.24
N GLN A 299 -10.69 37.03 -7.57
CA GLN A 299 -9.40 37.71 -7.81
C GLN A 299 -8.90 37.52 -9.24
N ALA A 300 -9.09 36.33 -9.83
CA ALA A 300 -8.71 36.07 -11.20
C ALA A 300 -9.48 36.96 -12.19
N ASN A 301 -10.77 37.19 -11.93
CA ASN A 301 -11.61 38.07 -12.74
C ASN A 301 -11.28 39.56 -12.54
N GLU A 302 -11.00 39.98 -11.31
CA GLU A 302 -10.62 41.38 -10.99
C GLU A 302 -9.26 41.77 -11.57
N GLU A 303 -8.28 40.87 -11.48
CA GLU A 303 -6.90 41.11 -11.91
C GLU A 303 -6.62 40.63 -13.35
N ASN A 304 -7.59 40.00 -14.01
CA ASN A 304 -7.43 39.31 -15.30
C ASN A 304 -6.21 38.37 -15.33
N SER A 305 -5.97 37.63 -14.24
CA SER A 305 -4.81 36.76 -14.09
C SER A 305 -5.16 35.30 -14.34
N THR A 306 -4.59 34.72 -15.40
CA THR A 306 -4.74 33.28 -15.73
C THR A 306 -4.20 32.38 -14.63
N ALA A 307 -3.09 32.76 -13.99
CA ALA A 307 -2.48 31.97 -12.93
C ALA A 307 -3.46 31.74 -11.76
N LYS A 308 -4.17 32.80 -11.34
CA LYS A 308 -5.18 32.70 -10.25
C LYS A 308 -6.40 31.89 -10.67
N LEU A 309 -6.78 31.92 -11.94
CA LEU A 309 -7.87 31.11 -12.48
C LEU A 309 -7.53 29.61 -12.40
N VAL A 310 -6.33 29.25 -12.86
CA VAL A 310 -5.84 27.87 -12.84
C VAL A 310 -5.64 27.37 -11.40
N ASP A 311 -5.16 28.22 -10.49
CA ASP A 311 -5.14 27.91 -9.06
C ASP A 311 -6.54 27.58 -8.53
N GLY A 312 -7.57 28.37 -8.90
CA GLY A 312 -8.96 28.09 -8.54
C GLY A 312 -9.45 26.73 -9.06
N LEU A 313 -9.17 26.41 -10.33
CA LEU A 313 -9.49 25.11 -10.92
C LEU A 313 -8.74 23.96 -10.23
N ARG A 314 -7.47 24.16 -9.88
CA ARG A 314 -6.67 23.21 -9.11
C ARG A 314 -7.28 22.95 -7.74
N MET A 315 -7.79 23.99 -7.07
CA MET A 315 -8.49 23.85 -5.79
C MET A 315 -9.79 23.05 -5.92
N VAL A 316 -10.56 23.22 -7.01
CA VAL A 316 -11.77 22.43 -7.27
C VAL A 316 -11.45 20.94 -7.25
N PHE A 317 -10.42 20.49 -8.00
CA PHE A 317 -10.04 19.08 -8.04
C PHE A 317 -9.47 18.57 -6.71
N ALA A 318 -8.77 19.42 -5.95
CA ALA A 318 -8.30 19.06 -4.61
C ALA A 318 -9.47 18.84 -3.63
N ILE A 319 -10.51 19.67 -3.70
CA ILE A 319 -11.73 19.52 -2.89
C ILE A 319 -12.46 18.23 -3.29
N LEU A 320 -12.55 17.90 -4.58
CA LEU A 320 -13.18 16.65 -5.04
C LEU A 320 -12.42 15.40 -4.60
N GLU A 321 -11.08 15.41 -4.66
CA GLU A 321 -10.25 14.31 -4.13
C GLU A 321 -10.49 14.13 -2.63
N ALA A 322 -10.52 15.24 -1.87
CA ALA A 322 -10.81 15.22 -0.43
C ALA A 322 -12.22 14.71 -0.12
N MET A 323 -13.24 15.20 -0.82
CA MET A 323 -14.64 14.78 -0.64
C MET A 323 -14.80 13.27 -0.90
N LYS A 324 -14.16 12.74 -1.94
CA LYS A 324 -14.19 11.31 -2.23
C LYS A 324 -13.51 10.49 -1.13
N LEU A 325 -12.37 10.96 -0.61
CA LEU A 325 -11.68 10.31 0.51
C LEU A 325 -12.53 10.32 1.78
N ASP A 326 -13.22 11.41 2.07
CA ASP A 326 -14.11 11.52 3.23
C ASP A 326 -15.25 10.49 3.15
N VAL A 327 -15.88 10.34 1.98
CA VAL A 327 -16.91 9.30 1.73
C VAL A 327 -16.34 7.90 1.91
N ALA A 328 -15.18 7.58 1.32
CA ALA A 328 -14.57 6.26 1.44
C ALA A 328 -14.19 5.92 2.89
N ASN A 329 -13.64 6.89 3.63
CA ASN A 329 -13.27 6.72 5.03
C ASN A 329 -14.47 6.52 5.95
N HIS A 330 -15.56 7.26 5.70
CA HIS A 330 -16.82 7.06 6.40
C HIS A 330 -17.40 5.66 6.11
N GLN A 331 -17.37 5.21 4.86
CA GLN A 331 -17.81 3.86 4.47
C GLN A 331 -17.00 2.76 5.15
N ILE A 332 -15.67 2.88 5.21
CA ILE A 332 -14.82 1.93 5.95
C ILE A 332 -15.22 1.90 7.43
N ARG A 333 -15.43 3.07 8.06
CA ARG A 333 -15.81 3.13 9.47
C ARG A 333 -17.12 2.39 9.75
N ILE A 334 -18.14 2.61 8.92
CA ILE A 334 -19.44 1.95 9.05
C ILE A 334 -19.33 0.44 8.82
N LEU A 335 -18.58 0.01 7.80
CA LEU A 335 -18.52 -1.39 7.40
C LEU A 335 -17.51 -2.22 8.18
N ARG A 336 -16.59 -1.58 8.92
CA ARG A 336 -15.54 -2.25 9.68
C ARG A 336 -16.05 -3.41 10.54
N PRO A 337 -17.14 -3.31 11.33
CA PRO A 337 -17.63 -4.45 12.12
C PRO A 337 -17.98 -5.66 11.26
N ALA A 338 -18.67 -5.46 10.14
CA ALA A 338 -19.03 -6.55 9.22
C ALA A 338 -17.80 -7.14 8.49
N LEU A 339 -16.82 -6.29 8.15
CA LEU A 339 -15.59 -6.71 7.50
C LEU A 339 -14.72 -7.56 8.44
N VAL A 340 -14.57 -7.14 9.71
CA VAL A 340 -13.82 -7.90 10.72
C VAL A 340 -14.49 -9.25 10.98
N ASN A 341 -15.82 -9.28 11.11
CA ASN A 341 -16.56 -10.52 11.35
C ASN A 341 -16.41 -11.55 10.21
N SER A 342 -16.29 -11.09 8.96
CA SER A 342 -16.18 -11.96 7.77
C SER A 342 -14.74 -12.16 7.28
N ALA A 343 -13.74 -11.58 7.95
CA ALA A 343 -12.38 -11.55 7.45
C ALA A 343 -11.71 -12.93 7.38
N MET A 344 -11.91 -13.76 8.40
CA MET A 344 -11.32 -15.11 8.46
C MET A 344 -11.80 -15.99 7.30
N ASP A 345 -13.11 -16.04 7.05
CA ASP A 345 -13.69 -16.86 5.99
C ASP A 345 -13.24 -16.39 4.61
N PHE A 346 -13.23 -15.07 4.41
CA PHE A 346 -12.77 -14.46 3.17
C PHE A 346 -11.30 -14.80 2.88
N GLU A 347 -10.43 -14.69 3.88
CA GLU A 347 -9.00 -14.93 3.70
C GLU A 347 -8.69 -16.41 3.43
N LYS A 348 -9.37 -17.32 4.13
CA LYS A 348 -9.32 -18.76 3.83
C LYS A 348 -9.72 -19.05 2.39
N GLU A 349 -10.88 -18.54 1.95
CA GLU A 349 -11.38 -18.76 0.60
C GLU A 349 -10.42 -18.19 -0.45
N TYR A 350 -9.86 -17.00 -0.19
CA TYR A 350 -8.89 -16.35 -1.06
C TYR A 350 -7.61 -17.18 -1.23
N PHE A 351 -6.98 -17.60 -0.13
CA PHE A 351 -5.75 -18.39 -0.19
C PHE A 351 -5.99 -19.77 -0.80
N ASN A 352 -7.08 -20.45 -0.45
CA ASN A 352 -7.46 -21.73 -1.07
C ASN A 352 -7.56 -21.62 -2.58
N LYS A 353 -8.28 -20.60 -3.10
CA LYS A 353 -8.41 -20.36 -4.54
C LYS A 353 -7.06 -20.12 -5.23
N ILE A 354 -6.12 -19.45 -4.57
CA ILE A 354 -4.81 -19.14 -5.16
C ILE A 354 -3.87 -20.35 -5.13
N ILE A 355 -3.94 -21.14 -4.05
CA ILE A 355 -3.22 -22.41 -3.91
C ILE A 355 -3.72 -23.42 -4.95
N GLU A 356 -5.04 -23.58 -5.10
CA GLU A 356 -5.66 -24.44 -6.13
C GLU A 356 -5.23 -24.04 -7.55
N ARG A 357 -5.16 -22.74 -7.81
CA ARG A 357 -4.69 -22.19 -9.10
C ARG A 357 -3.17 -22.29 -9.28
N LYS A 358 -2.44 -22.88 -8.32
CA LYS A 358 -0.97 -22.99 -8.29
C LYS A 358 -0.25 -21.65 -8.47
N LYS A 359 -0.90 -20.56 -8.03
CA LYS A 359 -0.34 -19.20 -8.06
C LYS A 359 0.46 -18.89 -6.81
N LEU A 360 0.23 -19.61 -5.71
CA LEU A 360 1.00 -19.56 -4.47
C LEU A 360 1.45 -20.98 -4.14
N ASP A 361 2.73 -21.16 -3.90
CA ASP A 361 3.30 -22.39 -3.37
C ASP A 361 3.57 -22.19 -1.88
N ILE A 362 2.92 -22.99 -1.04
CA ILE A 362 3.04 -22.92 0.44
C ILE A 362 4.08 -23.88 1.00
N SER A 363 4.78 -24.64 0.14
CA SER A 363 5.75 -25.65 0.57
C SER A 363 6.87 -25.07 1.43
N ASP A 364 7.27 -23.83 1.17
CA ASP A 364 8.24 -23.09 1.98
C ASP A 364 7.73 -22.82 3.40
N SER A 365 6.46 -22.44 3.53
CA SER A 365 5.79 -22.18 4.81
C SER A 365 5.58 -23.46 5.61
N LEU A 366 5.25 -24.56 4.95
CA LEU A 366 5.12 -25.87 5.60
C LEU A 366 6.48 -26.39 6.08
N ALA A 367 7.51 -26.31 5.23
CA ALA A 367 8.87 -26.74 5.60
C ALA A 367 9.44 -25.90 6.74
N TRP A 368 9.19 -24.59 6.75
CA TRP A 368 9.56 -23.71 7.86
C TRP A 368 8.89 -24.14 9.17
N PHE A 369 7.57 -24.32 9.16
CA PHE A 369 6.83 -24.69 10.37
C PHE A 369 7.23 -26.08 10.89
N HIS A 370 7.41 -27.06 9.99
CA HIS A 370 7.85 -28.40 10.34
C HIS A 370 9.23 -28.42 11.00
N LYS A 371 10.20 -27.67 10.45
CA LYS A 371 11.56 -27.57 11.01
C LYS A 371 11.53 -27.02 12.45
N ASP A 372 10.73 -26.00 12.68
CA ASP A 372 10.61 -25.39 14.01
C ASP A 372 9.87 -26.33 14.99
N PHE A 373 8.93 -27.12 14.47
CA PHE A 373 8.19 -28.14 15.23
C PHE A 373 9.09 -29.30 15.67
N GLU A 374 9.89 -29.87 14.76
CA GLU A 374 10.87 -30.92 15.08
C GLU A 374 11.88 -30.47 16.13
N SER A 375 12.33 -29.21 16.05
CA SER A 375 13.28 -28.64 17.02
C SER A 375 12.68 -28.50 18.43
N SER A 376 11.36 -28.47 18.56
CA SER A 376 10.63 -28.20 19.81
C SER A 376 10.02 -29.47 20.43
N GLN A 377 9.91 -30.58 19.69
CA GLN A 377 9.33 -31.84 20.16
C GLN A 377 10.16 -32.58 21.22
N THR A 378 11.40 -32.16 21.45
CA THR A 378 12.34 -32.87 22.33
C THR A 378 11.91 -32.90 23.81
N GLU A 379 10.92 -32.11 24.26
CA GLU A 379 10.60 -31.95 25.69
C GLU A 379 9.09 -31.88 26.09
N ALA A 380 8.11 -31.95 25.19
CA ALA A 380 6.68 -31.70 25.52
C ALA A 380 5.71 -32.88 25.25
N VAL A 381 4.80 -33.15 26.19
CA VAL A 381 3.80 -34.25 26.15
C VAL A 381 2.52 -33.88 25.40
N GLU A 382 2.19 -32.59 25.26
CA GLU A 382 1.01 -32.09 24.54
C GLU A 382 1.36 -30.98 23.54
N PHE A 383 0.74 -31.02 22.36
CA PHE A 383 0.94 -30.03 21.30
C PHE A 383 0.23 -28.71 21.64
N ASN A 384 1.02 -27.68 21.97
CA ASN A 384 0.52 -26.32 22.17
C ASN A 384 0.84 -25.46 20.93
N TRP A 385 -0.13 -25.34 20.03
CA TRP A 385 0.03 -24.56 18.80
C TRP A 385 0.32 -23.08 19.07
N GLN A 386 -0.25 -22.50 20.15
CA GLN A 386 -0.06 -21.09 20.47
C GLN A 386 1.41 -20.81 20.77
N LYS A 387 2.00 -21.62 21.65
CA LYS A 387 3.41 -21.52 22.02
C LYS A 387 4.31 -21.79 20.82
N GLN A 388 4.02 -22.86 20.06
CA GLN A 388 4.81 -23.25 18.90
C GLN A 388 4.86 -22.14 17.84
N LEU A 389 3.69 -21.64 17.41
CA LEU A 389 3.63 -20.61 16.38
C LEU A 389 4.23 -19.28 16.88
N THR A 390 4.05 -18.95 18.16
CA THR A 390 4.67 -17.75 18.76
C THR A 390 6.19 -17.80 18.67
N GLU A 391 6.82 -18.90 19.10
CA GLU A 391 8.28 -19.06 19.04
C GLU A 391 8.79 -19.09 17.59
N SER A 392 8.07 -19.73 16.69
CA SER A 392 8.36 -19.73 15.25
C SER A 392 8.35 -18.31 14.66
N ILE A 393 7.31 -17.51 14.96
CA ILE A 393 7.23 -16.12 14.50
C ILE A 393 8.34 -15.26 15.12
N LEU A 394 8.64 -15.42 16.41
CA LEU A 394 9.75 -14.70 17.06
C LEU A 394 11.11 -15.04 16.42
N THR A 395 11.30 -16.29 16.03
CA THR A 395 12.52 -16.72 15.31
C THR A 395 12.64 -16.01 13.95
N LEU A 396 11.54 -15.82 13.23
CA LEU A 396 11.52 -15.01 12.00
C LEU A 396 11.83 -13.52 12.25
N LEU A 397 11.56 -13.01 13.44
CA LEU A 397 11.82 -11.63 13.82
C LEU A 397 13.25 -11.40 14.36
N SER A 398 14.07 -12.44 14.51
CA SER A 398 15.46 -12.31 14.98
C SER A 398 16.30 -11.44 14.03
N CYS A 399 17.07 -10.52 14.62
CA CYS A 399 18.08 -9.75 13.92
C CYS A 399 19.43 -10.49 13.87
N ARG A 400 19.69 -11.39 14.81
CA ARG A 400 20.90 -12.22 14.83
C ARG A 400 20.87 -13.28 13.73
N ASN A 401 19.74 -13.97 13.60
CA ASN A 401 19.51 -14.98 12.56
C ASN A 401 18.52 -14.43 11.53
N MET A 402 18.91 -13.34 10.87
CA MET A 402 18.01 -12.63 9.97
C MET A 402 17.61 -13.50 8.78
N CYS A 403 16.30 -13.77 8.63
CA CYS A 403 15.80 -14.41 7.43
C CYS A 403 15.87 -13.44 6.24
N THR A 404 16.24 -13.97 5.07
CA THR A 404 16.28 -13.20 3.82
C THR A 404 14.89 -12.94 3.26
N GLU A 405 13.98 -13.90 3.46
CA GLU A 405 12.59 -13.86 3.00
C GLU A 405 11.69 -14.45 4.09
N PHE A 406 10.48 -13.90 4.22
CA PHE A 406 9.44 -14.48 5.09
C PHE A 406 8.69 -15.58 4.35
N PRO A 407 8.10 -16.56 5.06
CA PRO A 407 7.28 -17.59 4.44
C PRO A 407 6.14 -17.01 3.61
N SER A 408 5.81 -17.66 2.49
CA SER A 408 4.78 -17.24 1.53
C SER A 408 3.40 -16.96 2.15
N THR A 409 3.07 -17.65 3.24
CA THR A 409 1.82 -17.46 4.01
C THR A 409 1.74 -16.10 4.73
N PHE A 410 2.87 -15.45 5.02
CA PHE A 410 2.94 -14.11 5.60
C PHE A 410 3.06 -12.99 4.55
N ALA A 411 2.64 -13.25 3.30
CA ALA A 411 2.76 -12.28 2.22
C ALA A 411 2.06 -10.94 2.54
N PHE A 412 0.94 -10.97 3.26
CA PHE A 412 0.20 -9.77 3.68
C PHE A 412 0.81 -9.06 4.88
N ASP A 413 1.61 -9.75 5.70
CA ASP A 413 2.19 -9.24 6.94
C ASP A 413 3.64 -8.77 6.81
N HIS A 414 4.25 -8.94 5.63
CA HIS A 414 5.67 -8.62 5.40
C HIS A 414 6.05 -7.24 5.94
N SER A 415 5.28 -6.20 5.61
CA SER A 415 5.57 -4.82 6.05
C SER A 415 5.55 -4.68 7.58
N ARG A 416 4.56 -5.30 8.25
CA ARG A 416 4.44 -5.28 9.70
C ARG A 416 5.57 -6.03 10.37
N MET A 417 5.91 -7.22 9.88
CA MET A 417 7.00 -8.03 10.44
C MET A 417 8.35 -7.32 10.33
N VAL A 418 8.62 -6.60 9.24
CA VAL A 418 9.83 -5.78 9.10
C VAL A 418 9.84 -4.65 10.14
N LEU A 419 8.71 -3.96 10.35
CA LEU A 419 8.61 -2.91 11.37
C LEU A 419 8.80 -3.48 12.78
N TRP A 420 8.16 -4.60 13.11
CA TRP A 420 8.34 -5.26 14.42
C TRP A 420 9.76 -5.73 14.64
N ARG A 421 10.45 -6.22 13.61
CA ARG A 421 11.89 -6.53 13.70
C ARG A 421 12.70 -5.28 14.04
N SER A 422 12.38 -4.13 13.43
CA SER A 422 12.98 -2.84 13.76
C SER A 422 12.72 -2.45 15.22
N ASP A 423 11.49 -2.61 15.69
CA ASP A 423 11.08 -2.30 17.07
C ASP A 423 11.80 -3.20 18.08
N ILE A 424 11.91 -4.51 17.79
CA ILE A 424 12.68 -5.46 18.59
C ILE A 424 14.15 -5.03 18.67
N ARG A 425 14.75 -4.67 17.53
CA ARG A 425 16.12 -4.17 17.51
C ARG A 425 16.27 -2.92 18.38
N GLN A 426 15.33 -1.98 18.30
CA GLN A 426 15.32 -0.78 19.13
C GLN A 426 15.26 -1.12 20.63
N LEU A 427 14.39 -2.06 21.02
CA LEU A 427 14.29 -2.53 22.40
C LEU A 427 15.62 -3.15 22.89
N VAL A 428 16.24 -4.02 22.09
CA VAL A 428 17.53 -4.64 22.44
C VAL A 428 18.64 -3.60 22.55
N CYS A 429 18.74 -2.65 21.61
CA CYS A 429 19.71 -1.57 21.66
C CYS A 429 19.53 -0.68 22.91
N LEU A 430 18.29 -0.37 23.30
CA LEU A 430 18.02 0.36 24.54
C LEU A 430 18.47 -0.43 25.77
N GLN A 431 18.25 -1.75 25.81
CA GLN A 431 18.76 -2.59 26.91
C GLN A 431 20.30 -2.60 26.96
N ILE A 432 20.97 -2.63 25.81
CA ILE A 432 22.44 -2.52 25.73
C ILE A 432 22.91 -1.19 26.32
N CYS A 433 22.27 -0.08 25.98
CA CYS A 433 22.59 1.23 26.54
C CYS A 433 22.38 1.28 28.07
N LEU A 434 21.32 0.66 28.58
CA LEU A 434 21.07 0.57 30.03
C LEU A 434 22.11 -0.29 30.76
N VAL A 435 22.57 -1.38 30.14
CA VAL A 435 23.66 -2.21 30.70
C VAL A 435 24.94 -1.38 30.79
N LEU A 436 25.29 -0.63 29.74
CA LEU A 436 26.46 0.24 29.75
C LEU A 436 26.36 1.34 30.82
N TYR A 437 25.19 1.98 30.93
CA TYR A 437 24.95 2.99 31.97
C TYR A 437 25.20 2.42 33.37
N LYS A 438 24.65 1.24 33.66
CA LYS A 438 24.84 0.56 34.95
C LYS A 438 26.31 0.19 35.18
N GLN A 439 27.01 -0.27 34.15
CA GLN A 439 28.43 -0.61 34.25
C GLN A 439 29.30 0.61 34.59
N ILE A 440 29.09 1.75 33.92
CA ILE A 440 29.85 2.98 34.19
C ILE A 440 29.52 3.53 35.59
N ARG A 441 28.25 3.47 36.00
CA ARG A 441 27.83 3.83 37.36
C ARG A 441 28.48 2.96 38.42
N GLN A 442 28.58 1.65 38.21
CA GLN A 442 29.23 0.74 39.18
C GLN A 442 30.73 1.01 39.33
N GLN A 443 31.38 1.57 38.31
CA GLN A 443 32.79 1.94 38.36
C GLN A 443 33.03 3.32 39.01
N THR A 444 31.97 4.08 39.29
CA THR A 444 32.03 5.45 39.80
C THR A 444 31.34 5.51 41.17
N ASP A 445 32.15 5.49 42.23
CA ASP A 445 31.69 5.36 43.62
C ASP A 445 31.15 6.69 44.17
N GLY A 446 30.07 7.20 43.57
CA GLY A 446 29.45 8.49 43.90
C GLY A 446 28.09 8.33 44.62
N PRO A 447 27.76 9.19 45.61
CA PRO A 447 26.53 9.12 46.43
C PRO A 447 25.28 9.64 45.69
N VAL A 448 25.20 9.44 44.38
CA VAL A 448 24.25 10.10 43.50
C VAL A 448 23.08 9.18 43.17
N GLN A 449 21.85 9.66 43.31
CA GLN A 449 20.66 8.86 42.99
C GLN A 449 20.68 8.39 41.52
N PRO A 450 20.37 7.10 41.25
CA PRO A 450 20.29 6.59 39.90
C PRO A 450 19.16 7.29 39.13
N LEU A 451 19.44 7.67 37.87
CA LEU A 451 18.43 8.27 37.01
C LEU A 451 17.34 7.23 36.70
N ASP A 452 16.08 7.66 36.67
CA ASP A 452 14.97 6.79 36.23
C ASP A 452 15.30 6.25 34.81
N PRO A 453 15.34 4.92 34.62
CA PRO A 453 15.57 4.29 33.31
C PRO A 453 14.66 4.82 32.20
N LYS A 454 13.46 5.31 32.53
CA LYS A 454 12.53 5.90 31.55
C LYS A 454 13.07 7.19 30.96
N VAL A 455 13.63 8.07 31.79
CA VAL A 455 14.19 9.35 31.36
C VAL A 455 15.39 9.09 30.44
N LEU A 456 16.26 8.15 30.81
CA LEU A 456 17.40 7.77 29.98
C LEU A 456 16.96 7.18 28.62
N LYS A 457 15.97 6.27 28.61
CA LYS A 457 15.41 5.73 27.36
C LYS A 457 14.86 6.85 26.46
N SER A 458 14.09 7.79 27.03
CA SER A 458 13.52 8.91 26.27
C SER A 458 14.60 9.80 25.67
N GLN A 459 15.67 10.11 26.42
CA GLN A 459 16.79 10.91 25.93
C GLN A 459 17.54 10.19 24.79
N ILE A 460 17.79 8.88 24.93
CA ILE A 460 18.44 8.09 23.88
C ILE A 460 17.57 8.05 22.61
N LEU A 461 16.26 7.84 22.75
CA LEU A 461 15.35 7.85 21.61
C LEU A 461 15.32 9.20 20.89
N ALA A 462 15.37 10.31 21.63
CA ALA A 462 15.47 11.65 21.05
C ALA A 462 16.77 11.86 20.25
N ILE A 463 17.88 11.26 20.69
CA ILE A 463 19.17 11.34 19.96
C ILE A 463 19.15 10.50 18.68
N VAL A 464 18.47 9.34 18.71
CA VAL A 464 18.51 8.38 17.61
C VAL A 464 17.51 8.72 16.50
N THR A 465 16.43 9.41 16.83
CA THR A 465 15.34 9.75 15.91
C THR A 465 15.65 11.05 15.17
N ASP A 466 15.63 11.04 13.83
CA ASP A 466 15.77 12.26 13.03
C ASP A 466 14.47 13.07 12.91
N GLU A 467 14.54 14.27 12.34
CA GLU A 467 13.37 15.15 12.11
C GLU A 467 12.27 14.48 11.27
N ASN A 468 12.64 13.46 10.50
CA ASN A 468 11.73 12.68 9.66
C ASN A 468 11.23 11.41 10.35
N GLY A 469 11.55 11.20 11.64
CA GLY A 469 11.13 10.03 12.42
C GLY A 469 11.96 8.76 12.17
N ASN A 470 13.05 8.80 11.40
CA ASN A 470 13.88 7.64 11.14
C ASN A 470 14.88 7.40 12.28
N VAL A 471 14.98 6.15 12.71
CA VAL A 471 15.83 5.70 13.80
C VAL A 471 17.21 5.30 13.26
N LYS A 472 18.26 6.05 13.61
CA LYS A 472 19.64 5.87 13.08
C LYS A 472 20.65 5.53 14.17
N TRP A 473 20.59 4.31 14.70
CA TRP A 473 21.46 3.85 15.78
C TRP A 473 22.96 4.02 15.45
N THR A 474 23.43 3.46 14.33
CA THR A 474 24.87 3.42 14.00
C THR A 474 25.51 4.80 13.81
N ARG A 475 24.75 5.75 13.25
CA ARG A 475 25.25 7.12 12.99
C ARG A 475 25.40 7.92 14.29
N ASN A 476 24.56 7.64 15.29
CA ASN A 476 24.44 8.44 16.51
C ASN A 476 25.16 7.82 17.71
N ILE A 477 25.95 6.75 17.53
CA ILE A 477 26.63 6.03 18.62
C ILE A 477 27.48 6.96 19.49
N LEU A 478 28.22 7.90 18.88
CA LEU A 478 29.04 8.85 19.63
C LEU A 478 28.19 9.76 20.53
N SER A 479 27.09 10.28 20.00
CA SER A 479 26.15 11.13 20.76
C SER A 479 25.49 10.33 21.90
N ILE A 480 25.15 9.06 21.66
CA ILE A 480 24.63 8.16 22.69
C ILE A 480 25.68 7.91 23.78
N ALA A 481 26.92 7.62 23.40
CA ALA A 481 28.03 7.40 24.33
C ALA A 481 28.25 8.63 25.23
N LEU A 482 28.33 9.82 24.63
CA LEU A 482 28.45 11.09 25.36
C LEU A 482 27.29 11.28 26.35
N GLN A 483 26.05 11.05 25.91
CA GLN A 483 24.88 11.21 26.78
C GLN A 483 24.90 10.19 27.94
N ILE A 484 25.23 8.93 27.69
CA ILE A 484 25.29 7.90 28.74
C ILE A 484 26.36 8.26 29.77
N VAL A 485 27.56 8.66 29.33
CA VAL A 485 28.65 9.01 30.25
C VAL A 485 28.31 10.29 31.02
N LYS A 486 27.75 11.31 30.36
CA LYS A 486 27.27 12.54 31.01
C LYS A 486 26.24 12.24 32.10
N GLN A 487 25.25 11.39 31.81
CA GLN A 487 24.23 11.01 32.78
C GLN A 487 24.74 10.07 33.88
N ALA A 488 25.76 9.26 33.59
CA ALA A 488 26.37 8.37 34.58
C ALA A 488 27.28 9.14 35.55
N LEU A 489 28.00 10.15 35.09
CA LEU A 489 28.90 10.96 35.93
C LEU A 489 28.23 12.21 36.51
N GLN A 490 27.08 12.62 35.96
CA GLN A 490 26.39 13.88 36.30
C GLN A 490 27.32 15.12 36.32
N THR A 491 28.29 15.14 35.41
CA THR A 491 29.24 16.24 35.23
C THR A 491 29.22 16.70 33.79
N ASP A 492 29.42 18.00 33.56
CA ASP A 492 29.62 18.56 32.23
C ASP A 492 31.05 18.30 31.71
N GLN A 493 32.00 17.97 32.59
CA GLN A 493 33.37 17.59 32.21
C GLN A 493 33.51 16.08 32.05
N VAL A 494 33.18 15.59 30.86
CA VAL A 494 33.16 14.16 30.56
C VAL A 494 34.56 13.66 30.18
N PRO A 495 35.13 12.64 30.86
CA PRO A 495 36.46 12.13 30.54
C PRO A 495 36.51 11.48 29.15
N GLU A 496 37.40 11.95 28.28
CA GLU A 496 37.52 11.50 26.88
C GLU A 496 37.78 9.98 26.78
N GLN A 497 38.57 9.42 27.70
CA GLN A 497 38.85 7.98 27.75
C GLN A 497 37.60 7.15 28.03
N THR A 498 36.72 7.63 28.90
CA THR A 498 35.47 6.93 29.25
C THR A 498 34.47 7.01 28.09
N VAL A 499 34.43 8.15 27.39
CA VAL A 499 33.61 8.32 26.17
C VAL A 499 34.10 7.41 25.05
N LYS A 500 35.42 7.34 24.84
CA LYS A 500 36.01 6.45 23.83
C LYS A 500 35.70 4.98 24.11
N PHE A 501 35.86 4.56 25.37
CA PHE A 501 35.45 3.22 25.80
C PHE A 501 33.96 2.96 25.52
N ALA A 502 33.08 3.88 25.93
CA ALA A 502 31.63 3.75 25.73
C ALA A 502 31.26 3.68 24.24
N TYR A 503 31.90 4.48 23.38
CA TYR A 503 31.71 4.46 21.94
C TYR A 503 32.13 3.11 21.33
N ASP A 504 33.36 2.65 21.59
CA ASP A 504 33.88 1.40 21.03
C ASP A 504 33.05 0.19 21.51
N TRP A 505 32.64 0.23 22.78
CA TRP A 505 31.76 -0.79 23.35
C TRP A 505 30.40 -0.80 22.66
N LEU A 506 29.70 0.35 22.54
CA LEU A 506 28.40 0.42 21.87
C LEU A 506 28.48 0.02 20.40
N MET A 507 29.54 0.44 19.69
CA MET A 507 29.77 0.09 18.30
C MET A 507 29.85 -1.42 18.10
N LYS A 508 30.49 -2.14 19.02
CA LYS A 508 30.60 -3.60 19.00
C LYS A 508 29.32 -4.29 19.47
N GLN A 509 28.72 -3.84 20.57
CA GLN A 509 27.61 -4.56 21.20
C GLN A 509 26.25 -4.35 20.52
N THR A 510 26.05 -3.25 19.80
CA THR A 510 24.81 -3.00 19.05
C THR A 510 24.71 -3.79 17.73
N GLN A 511 25.78 -4.51 17.34
CA GLN A 511 25.77 -5.38 16.18
C GLN A 511 25.07 -6.71 16.50
N PRO A 512 24.22 -7.24 15.60
CA PRO A 512 23.55 -8.52 15.81
C PRO A 512 24.49 -9.72 15.99
N THR A 513 25.73 -9.61 15.52
CA THR A 513 26.78 -10.64 15.69
C THR A 513 27.34 -10.72 17.11
N SER A 514 27.08 -9.71 17.95
CA SER A 514 27.53 -9.72 19.34
C SER A 514 26.81 -10.79 20.18
N GLN A 515 27.57 -11.46 21.05
CA GLN A 515 27.02 -12.37 22.05
C GLN A 515 26.11 -11.63 23.05
N ILE A 516 26.45 -10.40 23.44
CA ILE A 516 25.63 -9.58 24.35
C ILE A 516 24.30 -9.23 23.67
N TYR A 517 24.35 -8.87 22.39
CA TYR A 517 23.13 -8.64 21.60
C TYR A 517 22.23 -9.87 21.61
N GLY A 518 22.79 -11.04 21.28
CA GLY A 518 22.02 -12.28 21.23
C GLY A 518 21.44 -12.72 22.57
N LEU A 519 22.15 -12.51 23.69
CA LEU A 519 21.62 -12.79 25.03
C LEU A 519 20.44 -11.86 25.40
N LEU A 520 20.55 -10.57 25.05
CA LEU A 520 19.50 -9.60 25.29
C LEU A 520 18.30 -9.79 24.35
N GLU A 521 18.53 -10.20 23.10
CA GLU A 521 17.49 -10.60 22.15
C GLU A 521 16.73 -11.83 22.67
N ALA A 522 17.43 -12.88 23.11
CA ALA A 522 16.79 -14.06 23.69
C ALA A 522 15.97 -13.72 24.96
N ARG A 523 16.46 -12.81 25.79
CA ARG A 523 15.70 -12.30 26.95
C ARG A 523 14.45 -11.54 26.51
N CYS A 524 14.56 -10.68 25.50
CA CYS A 524 13.43 -9.94 24.91
C CYS A 524 12.37 -10.91 24.36
N PHE A 525 12.80 -11.95 23.63
CA PHE A 525 11.90 -12.97 23.09
C PHE A 525 11.21 -13.78 24.18
N LYS A 526 11.93 -14.18 25.24
CA LYS A 526 11.32 -14.85 26.40
C LYS A 526 10.26 -13.97 27.09
N GLN A 527 10.50 -12.66 27.19
CA GLN A 527 9.52 -11.71 27.72
C GLN A 527 8.30 -11.59 26.79
N LEU A 528 8.51 -11.40 25.49
CA LEU A 528 7.44 -11.34 24.50
C LEU A 528 6.58 -12.61 24.50
N SER A 529 7.21 -13.79 24.45
CA SER A 529 6.53 -15.09 24.50
C SER A 529 5.69 -15.25 25.76
N GLY A 530 6.22 -14.84 26.93
CA GLY A 530 5.47 -14.82 28.19
C GLY A 530 4.22 -13.94 28.14
N LEU A 531 4.36 -12.69 27.68
CA LEU A 531 3.27 -11.71 27.57
C LEU A 531 2.19 -12.15 26.56
N ILE A 532 2.61 -12.73 25.44
CA ILE A 532 1.72 -13.30 24.44
C ILE A 532 0.94 -14.47 25.05
N GLY A 533 1.62 -15.36 25.77
CA GLY A 533 0.98 -16.48 26.48
C GLY A 533 -0.04 -16.04 27.54
N GLU A 534 0.24 -14.97 28.29
CA GLU A 534 -0.72 -14.38 29.23
C GLU A 534 -1.96 -13.82 28.52
N THR A 535 -1.76 -13.18 27.36
CA THR A 535 -2.85 -12.65 26.53
C THR A 535 -3.79 -13.78 26.06
N PHE A 536 -3.22 -14.91 25.64
CA PHE A 536 -4.01 -16.09 25.25
C PHE A 536 -4.78 -16.71 26.42
N LYS A 537 -4.20 -16.74 27.63
CA LYS A 537 -4.89 -17.25 28.82
C LYS A 537 -6.06 -16.36 29.24
N ALA A 538 -5.91 -15.04 29.13
CA ALA A 538 -6.97 -14.09 29.42
C ALA A 538 -8.17 -14.26 28.46
N ASP A 539 -7.91 -14.49 27.17
CA ASP A 539 -8.94 -14.75 26.16
C ASP A 539 -9.75 -16.03 26.46
N GLN A 540 -9.10 -17.08 26.97
CA GLN A 540 -9.75 -18.35 27.31
C GLN A 540 -10.69 -18.21 28.52
N GLN A 541 -10.31 -17.41 29.52
CA GLN A 541 -11.13 -17.15 30.71
C GLN A 541 -12.41 -16.36 30.40
N VAL A 542 -12.43 -15.58 29.32
CA VAL A 542 -13.63 -14.83 28.89
C VAL A 542 -14.64 -15.73 28.16
N GLN A 543 -14.19 -16.86 27.58
CA GLN A 543 -15.07 -17.80 26.87
C GLN A 543 -15.77 -18.83 27.79
N GLU A 544 -15.36 -18.97 29.05
CA GLU A 544 -15.88 -20.00 29.97
C GLU A 544 -17.06 -19.57 30.86
N VAL A 545 -17.63 -18.37 30.69
CA VAL A 545 -18.82 -17.95 31.45
C VAL A 545 -20.10 -18.26 30.67
N PRO A 546 -20.98 -19.19 31.13
CA PRO A 546 -22.31 -19.36 30.56
C PRO A 546 -23.16 -18.13 30.90
N LEU A 547 -23.72 -17.47 29.87
CA LEU A 547 -24.65 -16.35 30.02
C LEU A 547 -25.90 -16.74 30.83
N PRO A 548 -26.26 -16.03 31.92
CA PRO A 548 -27.63 -15.98 32.38
C PRO A 548 -28.39 -14.89 31.61
N ILE A 549 -29.57 -15.24 31.12
CA ILE A 549 -30.61 -14.33 30.65
C ILE A 549 -31.08 -13.49 31.84
N VAL A 550 -30.96 -12.16 31.82
CA VAL A 550 -31.95 -11.21 32.39
C VAL A 550 -31.79 -9.82 31.75
N THR A 551 -32.95 -9.26 31.40
CA THR A 551 -33.33 -7.93 30.92
C THR A 551 -32.92 -6.73 31.80
N GLY A 552 -32.65 -5.58 31.17
CA GLY A 552 -33.05 -4.26 31.70
C GLY A 552 -31.97 -3.32 32.28
N ASN A 553 -31.68 -2.27 31.49
CA ASN A 553 -31.12 -0.94 31.82
C ASN A 553 -29.66 -0.75 32.29
N PRO A 554 -29.02 0.37 31.88
CA PRO A 554 -27.58 0.59 32.03
C PRO A 554 -27.27 1.28 33.36
N ILE A 555 -26.38 0.70 34.17
CA ILE A 555 -25.78 1.38 35.31
C ILE A 555 -24.25 1.21 35.22
N ASN A 556 -23.57 2.35 35.32
CA ASN A 556 -22.13 2.55 35.45
C ASN A 556 -21.40 1.44 36.26
N GLY A 557 -20.32 0.90 35.69
CA GLY A 557 -19.31 0.10 36.40
C GLY A 557 -17.92 0.44 35.86
N SER A 558 -17.23 1.40 36.46
CA SER A 558 -16.15 1.19 37.43
C SER A 558 -15.03 0.28 36.91
N LEU A 559 -13.96 0.93 36.43
CA LEU A 559 -12.63 0.39 36.18
C LEU A 559 -12.16 -0.50 37.35
N SER A 560 -12.18 -1.82 37.16
CA SER A 560 -11.56 -2.75 38.11
C SER A 560 -10.04 -2.73 37.91
N LYS A 561 -9.34 -2.37 38.98
CA LYS A 561 -7.90 -2.14 39.08
C LYS A 561 -7.11 -3.39 38.67
N ARG A 562 -6.38 -3.33 37.55
CA ARG A 562 -5.21 -4.20 37.31
C ARG A 562 -4.10 -3.83 38.32
N PRO A 563 -3.36 -4.80 38.86
CA PRO A 563 -2.26 -4.52 39.77
C PRO A 563 -1.19 -3.73 39.01
N VAL A 564 -0.77 -2.61 39.59
CA VAL A 564 0.21 -1.68 39.04
C VAL A 564 1.57 -2.38 38.94
N LYS A 565 1.88 -2.96 37.77
CA LYS A 565 3.25 -3.27 37.35
C LYS A 565 3.69 -2.18 36.39
N GLU A 566 4.55 -1.31 36.91
CA GLU A 566 5.57 -0.49 36.24
C GLU A 566 5.32 -0.10 34.77
N ILE A 567 5.03 1.19 34.58
CA ILE A 567 4.89 1.96 33.32
C ILE A 567 6.20 1.98 32.47
N SER A 568 7.06 0.96 32.54
CA SER A 568 8.33 0.84 31.77
C SER A 568 8.26 -0.14 30.59
N ASN A 569 7.16 -0.88 30.46
CA ASN A 569 6.97 -1.98 29.50
C ASN A 569 5.96 -1.69 28.38
N GLU A 570 5.36 -0.49 28.30
CA GLU A 570 4.31 -0.21 27.33
C GLU A 570 4.68 -0.53 25.87
N GLN A 571 5.94 -0.31 25.46
CA GLN A 571 6.39 -0.64 24.09
C GLN A 571 6.45 -2.15 23.83
N ILE A 572 6.96 -2.93 24.79
CA ILE A 572 7.04 -4.39 24.65
C ILE A 572 5.67 -5.04 24.81
N ASP A 573 4.81 -4.49 25.67
CA ASP A 573 3.43 -4.95 25.87
C ASP A 573 2.58 -4.69 24.61
N ASN A 574 2.67 -3.49 24.03
CA ASN A 574 1.99 -3.16 22.78
C ASN A 574 2.47 -4.05 21.62
N LEU A 575 3.77 -4.35 21.55
CA LEU A 575 4.31 -5.24 20.55
C LEU A 575 3.82 -6.69 20.76
N ALA A 576 3.77 -7.16 22.01
CA ALA A 576 3.25 -8.49 22.36
C ALA A 576 1.78 -8.64 21.94
N VAL A 577 0.92 -7.63 22.20
CA VAL A 577 -0.50 -7.65 21.78
C VAL A 577 -0.63 -7.73 20.25
N LYS A 578 0.19 -6.96 19.51
CA LYS A 578 0.19 -6.98 18.04
C LYS A 578 0.62 -8.34 17.48
N ILE A 579 1.73 -8.89 17.98
CA ILE A 579 2.23 -10.20 17.55
C ILE A 579 1.23 -11.30 17.93
N GLY A 580 0.67 -11.29 19.14
CA GLY A 580 -0.34 -12.26 19.59
C GLY A 580 -1.61 -12.26 18.72
N SER A 581 -2.06 -11.06 18.31
CA SER A 581 -3.19 -10.93 17.37
C SER A 581 -2.88 -11.57 16.02
N LEU A 582 -1.66 -11.39 15.50
CA LEU A 582 -1.23 -12.06 14.27
C LEU A 582 -1.14 -13.57 14.44
N VAL A 583 -0.54 -14.07 15.52
CA VAL A 583 -0.45 -15.51 15.82
C VAL A 583 -1.83 -16.15 15.78
N LYS A 584 -2.81 -15.55 16.47
CA LYS A 584 -4.19 -16.05 16.54
C LYS A 584 -4.86 -16.07 15.17
N PHE A 585 -4.77 -14.97 14.43
CA PHE A 585 -5.41 -14.84 13.13
C PHE A 585 -4.76 -15.76 12.08
N HIS A 586 -3.43 -15.80 12.03
CA HIS A 586 -2.65 -16.64 11.12
C HIS A 586 -2.94 -18.12 11.34
N TRP A 587 -2.97 -18.58 12.60
CA TRP A 587 -3.36 -19.95 12.91
C TRP A 587 -4.82 -20.24 12.50
N SER A 588 -5.71 -19.27 12.68
CA SER A 588 -7.11 -19.44 12.28
C SER A 588 -7.26 -19.65 10.77
N VAL A 589 -6.41 -19.02 9.94
CA VAL A 589 -6.42 -19.15 8.48
C VAL A 589 -5.65 -20.39 7.99
N PHE A 590 -4.42 -20.61 8.48
CA PHE A 590 -3.49 -21.61 7.94
C PHE A 590 -3.28 -22.84 8.85
N GLY A 591 -3.84 -22.87 10.06
CA GLY A 591 -3.65 -23.94 11.03
C GLY A 591 -3.95 -25.34 10.48
N ASP A 592 -5.03 -25.48 9.70
CA ASP A 592 -5.39 -26.74 9.06
C ASP A 592 -4.34 -27.25 8.06
N HIS A 593 -3.60 -26.34 7.40
CA HIS A 593 -2.53 -26.71 6.49
C HIS A 593 -1.29 -27.18 7.25
N TYR A 594 -0.98 -26.52 8.38
CA TYR A 594 0.13 -26.92 9.24
C TYR A 594 -0.11 -28.26 9.91
N LEU A 595 -1.32 -28.48 10.44
CA LEU A 595 -1.72 -29.75 11.07
C LEU A 595 -1.72 -30.92 10.09
N LYS A 596 -1.99 -30.69 8.80
CA LYS A 596 -1.89 -31.74 7.77
C LYS A 596 -0.46 -32.08 7.37
N SER A 597 0.49 -31.20 7.67
CA SER A 597 1.91 -31.35 7.28
C SER A 597 2.76 -32.02 8.36
N ILE A 598 2.28 -32.02 9.60
CA ILE A 598 2.79 -32.79 10.73
C ILE A 598 2.10 -34.15 10.70
#